data_AF-A0A6J2RCC5-F1
#
_entry.id   AF-A0A6J2RCC5-F1
#
_cell.length_a   1.000
_cell.length_b   1.000
_cell.length_c   1.000
_cell.angle_alpha   90.00
_cell.angle_beta   90.00
_cell.angle_gamma   90.00
#
_symmetry.space_group_name_H-M   'P 1'
#
loop_
_entity.id
_entity.type
_entity.pdbx_description
1 polymer ?
#
loop_
_entity_poly.entity_id
_entity_poly.type
_entity_poly.pdbx_seq_one_letter_code
_entity_poly.pdbx_strand_id
1 'polypeptide(L)'
;MARLEKVIKDIVDMFVEYADDEGKLSKEELMKMLEKEIECTEMKEKMKAAKCEKKTERMGRDGEIDFSEFSRLVGFLAKCCYHKKTGKGKDCGGCSED
;
A
#
# COMPACT_ATOMS: atom_id res chain seq x y z
N MET A 1 -3.51 -23.14 -9.81
CA MET A 1 -3.03 -22.57 -8.53
C MET A 1 -4.22 -22.20 -7.69
N ALA A 2 -4.16 -22.38 -6.37
CA ALA A 2 -5.23 -21.97 -5.48
C ALA A 2 -5.39 -20.44 -5.49
N ARG A 3 -6.60 -19.94 -5.17
CA ARG A 3 -6.91 -18.50 -5.25
C ARG A 3 -5.95 -17.63 -4.42
N LEU A 4 -5.60 -18.08 -3.22
CA LEU A 4 -4.66 -17.36 -2.35
C LEU A 4 -3.24 -17.39 -2.90
N GLU A 5 -2.79 -18.53 -3.44
CA GLU A 5 -1.47 -18.66 -4.08
C GLU A 5 -1.33 -17.71 -5.26
N LYS A 6 -2.39 -17.55 -6.07
CA LYS A 6 -2.40 -16.58 -7.16
C LYS A 6 -2.25 -15.16 -6.64
N VAL A 7 -3.04 -14.76 -5.64
CA VAL A 7 -2.97 -13.40 -5.06
C VAL A 7 -1.60 -13.12 -4.47
N ILE A 8 -1.00 -14.10 -3.77
CA ILE A 8 0.36 -13.95 -3.23
C ILE A 8 1.37 -13.75 -4.35
N LYS A 9 1.30 -14.54 -5.43
CA LYS A 9 2.17 -14.36 -6.59
C LYS A 9 1.99 -13.00 -7.24
N ASP A 10 0.75 -12.58 -7.49
CA ASP A 10 0.46 -11.28 -8.09
C ASP A 10 1.06 -10.13 -7.24
N ILE A 11 1.03 -10.23 -5.90
CA ILE A 11 1.66 -9.23 -4.99
C ILE A 11 3.19 -9.24 -5.10
N VAL A 12 3.80 -10.42 -5.15
CA VAL A 12 5.27 -10.57 -5.27
C VAL A 12 5.75 -10.06 -6.62
N ASP A 13 5.10 -10.48 -7.71
CA ASP A 13 5.45 -10.10 -9.07
C ASP A 13 5.35 -8.58 -9.25
N MET A 14 4.31 -7.95 -8.68
CA MET A 14 4.15 -6.50 -8.67
C MET A 14 5.27 -5.78 -7.91
N PHE A 15 5.77 -6.33 -6.79
CA PHE A 15 6.91 -5.72 -6.11
C PHE A 15 8.19 -5.85 -6.94
N VAL A 16 8.46 -7.05 -7.47
CA VAL A 16 9.67 -7.35 -8.24
C VAL A 16 9.74 -6.54 -9.54
N GLU A 17 8.60 -6.24 -10.17
CA GLU A 17 8.56 -5.40 -11.39
C GLU A 17 9.11 -3.98 -11.16
N TYR A 18 8.99 -3.46 -9.94
CA TYR A 18 9.39 -2.08 -9.61
C TYR A 18 10.66 -2.02 -8.78
N ALA A 19 11.05 -3.11 -8.12
CA ALA A 19 12.22 -3.15 -7.26
C ALA A 19 13.51 -3.15 -8.07
N ASP A 20 14.56 -2.58 -7.49
CA ASP A 20 15.92 -2.66 -8.03
C ASP A 20 16.54 -4.06 -7.87
N ASP A 21 17.77 -4.22 -8.37
CA ASP A 21 18.52 -5.48 -8.30
C ASP A 21 18.86 -5.90 -6.85
N GLU A 22 18.71 -5.00 -5.87
CA GLU A 22 18.87 -5.29 -4.44
C GLU A 22 17.56 -5.71 -3.77
N GLY A 23 16.44 -5.71 -4.51
CA GLY A 23 15.12 -6.04 -4.00
C GLY A 23 14.49 -4.93 -3.17
N LYS A 24 14.77 -3.67 -3.51
CA LYS A 24 14.28 -2.48 -2.82
C LYS A 24 13.56 -1.53 -3.76
N LEU A 25 12.68 -0.71 -3.19
CA LEU A 25 11.94 0.35 -3.87
C LEU A 25 12.33 1.71 -3.30
N SER A 26 12.57 2.68 -4.17
CA SER A 26 12.54 4.08 -3.75
C SER A 26 11.10 4.50 -3.41
N LYS A 27 10.98 5.56 -2.60
CA LYS A 27 9.69 6.20 -2.30
C LYS A 27 8.96 6.69 -3.55
N GLU A 28 9.69 7.00 -4.62
CA GLU A 28 9.16 7.46 -5.91
C GLU A 28 8.59 6.29 -6.73
N GLU A 29 9.33 5.18 -6.84
CA GLU A 29 8.87 3.96 -7.51
C GLU A 29 7.62 3.40 -6.83
N LEU A 30 7.61 3.41 -5.50
CA LEU A 30 6.41 3.05 -4.75
C LEU A 30 5.21 3.94 -5.14
N MET A 31 5.39 5.24 -5.31
CA MET A 31 4.26 6.09 -5.74
C MET A 31 3.81 5.79 -7.15
N LYS A 32 4.76 5.63 -8.09
CA LYS A 32 4.43 5.32 -9.48
C LYS A 32 3.64 4.01 -9.56
N MET A 33 4.06 2.99 -8.81
CA MET A 33 3.34 1.72 -8.70
C MET A 33 1.94 1.93 -8.13
N LEU A 34 1.80 2.63 -7.00
CA LEU A 34 0.48 2.88 -6.39
C LEU A 34 -0.45 3.71 -7.30
N GLU A 35 0.08 4.67 -8.04
CA GLU A 35 -0.70 5.49 -8.97
C GLU A 35 -1.18 4.68 -10.19
N LYS A 36 -0.39 3.71 -10.65
CA LYS A 36 -0.71 2.81 -11.76
C LYS A 36 -1.67 1.69 -11.35
N GLU A 37 -1.42 1.04 -10.21
CA GLU A 37 -2.10 -0.19 -9.81
C GLU A 37 -3.37 0.05 -8.97
N ILE A 38 -3.56 1.25 -8.40
CA ILE A 38 -4.79 1.61 -7.69
C ILE A 38 -5.65 2.46 -8.62
N GLU A 39 -6.80 1.95 -9.07
CA GLU A 39 -7.74 2.75 -9.88
C GLU A 39 -8.65 3.64 -9.02
N CYS A 40 -8.88 3.27 -7.76
CA CYS A 40 -9.81 3.97 -6.88
C CYS A 40 -9.22 5.29 -6.36
N THR A 41 -9.78 6.43 -6.81
CA THR A 41 -9.37 7.79 -6.40
C THR A 41 -9.37 7.97 -4.88
N GLU A 42 -10.36 7.43 -4.16
CA GLU A 42 -10.41 7.49 -2.70
C GLU A 42 -9.27 6.72 -2.03
N MET A 43 -8.85 5.57 -2.61
CA MET A 43 -7.68 4.85 -2.12
C MET A 43 -6.39 5.60 -2.43
N LYS A 44 -6.31 6.29 -3.58
CA LYS A 44 -5.17 7.18 -3.89
C LYS A 44 -5.06 8.32 -2.87
N GLU A 45 -6.18 8.94 -2.49
CA GLU A 45 -6.18 10.01 -1.50
C GLU A 45 -5.81 9.51 -0.10
N LYS A 46 -6.35 8.36 0.32
CA LYS A 46 -5.96 7.72 1.58
C LYS A 46 -4.49 7.32 1.60
N MET A 47 -3.91 6.94 0.46
CA MET A 47 -2.48 6.67 0.35
C MET A 47 -1.64 7.94 0.46
N LYS A 48 -2.05 9.03 -0.20
CA LYS A 48 -1.41 10.34 -0.05
C LYS A 48 -1.47 10.84 1.40
N ALA A 49 -2.62 10.67 2.06
CA ALA A 49 -2.82 11.02 3.48
C ALA A 49 -2.04 10.11 4.44
N ALA A 50 -2.04 8.79 4.22
CA ALA A 50 -1.22 7.84 4.97
C ALA A 50 0.28 8.13 4.83
N LYS A 51 0.67 8.78 3.72
CA LYS A 51 2.02 9.29 3.49
C LYS A 51 2.38 10.52 4.31
N CYS A 52 1.39 11.27 4.83
CA CYS A 52 1.57 12.62 5.32
C CYS A 52 1.89 12.74 6.82
N GLU A 53 1.56 11.77 7.69
CA GLU A 53 1.58 12.12 9.12
C GLU A 53 2.23 11.18 10.15
N LYS A 54 2.64 9.93 9.86
CA LYS A 54 3.38 9.13 10.88
C LYS A 54 3.90 7.76 10.46
N LYS A 55 3.32 7.11 9.44
CA LYS A 55 3.70 5.74 9.06
C LYS A 55 4.89 5.69 8.10
N THR A 56 5.03 6.70 7.25
CA THR A 56 6.20 6.89 6.36
C THR A 56 7.44 7.36 7.09
N GLU A 57 7.35 7.92 8.30
CA GLU A 57 8.55 8.22 9.11
C GLU A 57 9.23 6.95 9.65
N ARG A 58 8.53 5.81 9.62
CA ARG A 58 9.08 4.50 9.99
C ARG A 58 9.37 3.58 8.79
N MET A 59 8.85 3.90 7.60
CA MET A 59 9.16 3.19 6.36
C MET A 59 10.22 3.97 5.59
N GLY A 60 11.36 3.35 5.31
CA GLY A 60 12.46 4.04 4.65
C GLY A 60 13.20 5.03 5.54
N ARG A 61 13.63 4.59 6.74
CA ARG A 61 14.60 5.34 7.56
C ARG A 61 15.89 5.67 6.77
N ASP A 62 16.15 4.91 5.70
CA ASP A 62 17.27 5.05 4.77
C ASP A 62 16.84 5.47 3.34
N GLY A 63 15.55 5.81 3.11
CA GLY A 63 15.01 6.22 1.81
C GLY A 63 14.58 5.06 0.87
N GLU A 64 14.85 3.82 1.27
CA GLU A 64 14.56 2.59 0.53
C GLU A 64 13.49 1.75 1.24
N ILE A 65 12.69 1.01 0.46
CA ILE A 65 11.53 0.25 0.92
C ILE A 65 11.71 -1.22 0.52
N ASP A 66 11.77 -2.11 1.51
CA ASP A 66 11.86 -3.55 1.27
C ASP A 66 10.48 -4.21 1.08
N PHE A 67 10.48 -5.49 0.70
CA PHE A 67 9.24 -6.24 0.49
C PHE A 67 8.38 -6.35 1.77
N SER A 68 9.00 -6.36 2.95
CA SER A 68 8.29 -6.45 4.23
C SER A 68 7.52 -5.15 4.53
N GLU A 69 8.12 -4.00 4.26
CA GLU A 69 7.48 -2.69 4.36
C GLU A 69 6.34 -2.55 3.32
N PHE A 70 6.60 -2.94 2.08
CA PHE A 70 5.57 -3.00 1.04
C PHE A 70 4.40 -3.91 1.44
N SER A 71 4.67 -5.10 1.96
CA SER A 71 3.64 -6.05 2.40
C SER A 71 2.77 -5.49 3.52
N ARG A 72 3.35 -4.73 4.46
CA ARG A 72 2.58 -4.03 5.51
C ARG A 72 1.68 -2.95 4.92
N LEU A 73 2.14 -2.24 3.90
CA LEU A 73 1.34 -1.25 3.18
C LEU A 73 0.15 -1.90 2.46
N VAL A 74 0.38 -3.00 1.73
CA VAL A 74 -0.68 -3.78 1.08
C VAL A 74 -1.70 -4.29 2.10
N GLY A 75 -1.23 -4.81 3.25
CA GLY A 75 -2.10 -5.25 4.34
C GLY A 75 -2.94 -4.12 4.93
N PHE A 76 -2.36 -2.92 5.06
CA PHE A 76 -3.10 -1.73 5.49
C PHE A 76 -4.20 -1.34 4.50
N LEU A 77 -3.89 -1.32 3.19
CA LEU A 77 -4.89 -1.08 2.15
C LEU A 77 -6.01 -2.10 2.19
N ALA A 78 -5.67 -3.40 2.25
CA ALA A 78 -6.65 -4.47 2.30
C ALA A 78 -7.59 -4.32 3.50
N LYS A 79 -7.06 -3.90 4.66
CA LYS A 79 -7.85 -3.56 5.84
C LYS A 79 -8.80 -2.38 5.58
N CYS A 80 -8.35 -1.32 4.93
CA CYS A 80 -9.20 -0.20 4.52
C CYS A 80 -10.33 -0.65 3.56
N CYS A 81 -10.01 -1.47 2.56
CA CYS A 81 -10.98 -2.06 1.65
C CYS A 81 -12.02 -2.91 2.38
N TYR A 82 -11.57 -3.74 3.34
CA TYR A 82 -12.43 -4.56 4.17
C TYR A 82 -13.38 -3.71 5.02
N HIS A 83 -12.87 -2.65 5.67
CA HIS A 83 -13.69 -1.75 6.48
C HIS A 83 -14.75 -1.04 5.63
N LYS A 84 -14.37 -0.53 4.45
CA LYS A 84 -15.33 0.08 3.51
C LYS A 84 -16.40 -0.92 3.06
N LYS A 85 -16.01 -2.16 2.74
CA LYS A 85 -16.95 -3.20 2.28
C LYS A 85 -17.91 -3.67 3.38
N THR A 86 -17.48 -3.65 4.64
CA THR A 86 -18.24 -4.22 5.76
C THR A 86 -18.91 -3.18 6.65
N GLY A 87 -18.59 -1.89 6.48
CA GLY A 87 -19.03 -0.82 7.38
C GLY A 87 -18.48 -0.92 8.81
N LYS A 88 -17.55 -1.84 9.08
CA LYS A 88 -17.02 -2.14 10.44
C LYS A 88 -15.70 -1.44 10.77
N GLY A 89 -15.43 -0.29 10.17
CA GLY A 89 -14.24 0.50 10.47
C GLY A 89 -14.56 1.62 11.44
N LYS A 90 -13.95 1.63 12.63
CA LYS A 90 -13.74 2.88 13.36
C LYS A 90 -12.86 3.74 12.45
N ASP A 91 -13.25 4.97 12.18
CA ASP A 91 -12.58 5.91 11.29
C ASP A 91 -11.07 5.69 11.31
N CYS A 92 -10.50 5.40 10.14
CA CYS A 92 -9.06 5.42 9.97
C CYS A 92 -8.63 6.89 10.05
N GLY A 93 -8.63 7.46 11.27
CA GLY A 93 -8.20 8.82 11.58
C GLY A 93 -8.69 9.88 10.60
N GLY A 94 -9.97 10.28 10.74
CA GLY A 94 -10.51 11.50 10.15
C GLY A 94 -11.10 11.33 8.76
N CYS A 95 -12.42 11.22 8.70
CA CYS A 95 -13.27 11.99 7.79
C CYS A 95 -14.71 11.79 8.25
N SER A 96 -15.25 12.78 8.98
CA SER A 96 -16.68 13.02 9.00
C SER A 96 -17.16 13.22 7.57
N GLU A 97 -18.34 12.67 7.29
CA GLU A 97 -19.10 12.92 6.07
C GLU A 97 -19.48 14.40 5.97
N ASP A 98 -19.21 15.00 4.81
CA ASP A 98 -20.01 16.09 4.22
C ASP A 98 -20.07 15.87 2.70
#